data_AF-A0A372BI33-F1
#
_entry.id   AF-A0A372BI33-F1
#
_cell.length_a   1.000
_cell.length_b   1.000
_cell.length_c   1.000
_cell.angle_alpha   90.00
_cell.angle_beta   90.00
_cell.angle_gamma   90.00
#
_symmetry.space_group_name_H-M   'P 1'
#
loop_
_entity.id
_entity.type
_entity.pdbx_description
1 polymer ?
#
loop_
_entity_poly.entity_id
_entity_poly.type
_entity_poly.pdbx_seq_one_letter_code
_entity_poly.pdbx_strand_id
1 'polypeptide(L)'
;MGLSAFNRMRERQMTEAKVTQLEEQLATLHGEFNSFQNDPEAMKERIAELESGNAGQKPEEDKKPGEDQTQPINYAGLKVDELRAVLTEKGIAFEAGAKKEELLALIPKE
;
A
#
# COMPACT_ATOMS: atom_id res chain seq x y z
N MET A 1 -38.93 34.63 -23.68
CA MET A 1 -38.18 33.85 -22.69
C MET A 1 -36.73 34.30 -22.76
N GLY A 2 -36.18 34.83 -21.66
CA GLY A 2 -34.93 35.61 -21.68
C GLY A 2 -33.65 34.76 -21.62
N LEU A 3 -32.53 35.38 -22.00
CA LEU A 3 -31.15 34.84 -21.96
C LEU A 3 -30.81 34.11 -20.64
N SER A 4 -31.41 34.53 -19.52
CA SER A 4 -31.20 33.94 -18.19
C SER A 4 -31.75 32.51 -18.05
N ALA A 5 -32.86 32.19 -18.71
CA ALA A 5 -33.43 30.83 -18.70
C ALA A 5 -32.56 29.86 -19.52
N PHE A 6 -32.01 30.34 -20.63
CA PHE A 6 -31.07 29.58 -21.46
C PHE A 6 -29.76 29.27 -20.73
N ASN A 7 -29.19 30.26 -20.03
CA ASN A 7 -27.96 30.05 -19.24
C ASN A 7 -28.19 29.04 -18.11
N ARG A 8 -29.31 29.13 -17.38
CA ARG A 8 -29.64 28.18 -16.32
C ARG A 8 -29.85 26.76 -16.86
N MET A 9 -30.44 26.61 -18.04
CA MET A 9 -30.62 25.31 -18.69
C MET A 9 -29.27 24.72 -19.12
N ARG A 10 -28.38 25.54 -19.68
CA ARG A 10 -27.03 25.13 -20.07
C ARG A 10 -26.18 24.72 -18.87
N GLU A 11 -26.25 25.45 -17.77
CA GLU A 11 -25.55 25.09 -16.51
C GLU A 11 -25.99 23.72 -16.00
N ARG A 12 -27.30 23.45 -16.01
CA ARG A 12 -27.85 22.14 -15.62
C ARG A 12 -27.35 21.01 -16.51
N GLN A 13 -27.35 21.21 -17.83
CA GLN A 13 -26.83 20.22 -18.77
C GLN A 13 -25.34 19.93 -18.54
N MET A 14 -24.54 20.96 -18.27
CA MET A 14 -23.12 20.80 -17.97
C MET A 14 -22.89 20.05 -16.65
N THR A 15 -23.74 20.28 -15.64
CA THR A 15 -23.66 19.54 -14.37
C THR A 15 -24.09 18.10 -14.54
N GLU A 16 -25.16 17.83 -15.29
CA GLU A 16 -25.63 16.47 -15.59
C GLU A 16 -24.56 15.68 -16.35
N ALA A 17 -23.97 16.27 -17.39
CA ALA A 17 -22.90 15.62 -18.15
C ALA A 17 -21.67 15.26 -17.28
N LYS A 18 -21.29 16.14 -16.34
CA LYS A 18 -20.20 15.86 -15.39
C LYS A 18 -20.55 14.76 -14.40
N VAL A 19 -21.79 14.71 -13.93
CA VAL A 19 -22.26 13.64 -13.04
C VAL A 19 -22.21 12.30 -13.77
N THR A 20 -22.73 12.22 -14.99
CA THR A 20 -22.65 10.99 -15.81
C THR A 20 -21.20 10.56 -16.07
N GLN A 21 -20.31 11.50 -16.39
CA GLN A 21 -18.89 11.20 -16.59
C GLN A 21 -18.22 10.64 -15.32
N LEU A 22 -18.55 11.19 -14.14
CA LEU A 22 -18.03 10.70 -12.87
C LEU A 22 -18.60 9.32 -12.53
N GLU A 23 -19.87 9.07 -12.81
CA GLU A 23 -20.51 7.76 -12.63
C GLU A 23 -19.86 6.69 -13.52
N GLU A 24 -19.55 7.02 -14.76
CA GLU A 24 -18.81 6.13 -15.68
C GLU A 24 -17.39 5.84 -15.16
N GLN A 25 -16.65 6.85 -14.71
CA GLN A 25 -15.32 6.67 -14.13
C GLN A 25 -15.36 5.79 -12.88
N LEU A 26 -16.35 5.98 -12.01
CA LEU A 26 -16.54 5.14 -10.83
C LEU A 26 -16.87 3.69 -11.22
N ALA A 27 -17.71 3.48 -12.24
CA ALA A 27 -18.04 2.15 -12.73
C ALA A 27 -16.81 1.45 -13.33
N THR A 28 -15.99 2.15 -14.12
CA THR A 28 -14.74 1.63 -14.65
C THR A 28 -13.77 1.26 -13.53
N LEU A 29 -13.53 2.17 -12.59
CA LEU A 29 -12.60 1.93 -11.48
C LEU A 29 -13.07 0.76 -10.60
N HIS A 30 -14.37 0.63 -10.38
CA HIS A 30 -14.95 -0.48 -9.63
C HIS A 30 -14.82 -1.81 -10.39
N GLY A 31 -14.99 -1.80 -11.72
CA GLY A 31 -14.73 -2.95 -12.57
C GLY A 31 -13.26 -3.39 -12.53
N GLU A 32 -12.34 -2.42 -12.62
CA GLU A 32 -10.90 -2.64 -12.50
C GLU A 32 -10.52 -3.18 -11.12
N PHE A 33 -11.06 -2.60 -10.04
CA PHE A 33 -10.83 -3.06 -8.68
C PHE A 33 -11.34 -4.49 -8.44
N ASN A 34 -12.49 -4.83 -9.02
CA ASN A 34 -13.01 -6.19 -8.96
C ASN A 34 -12.19 -7.15 -9.83
N SER A 35 -11.70 -6.72 -11.00
CA SER A 35 -10.80 -7.55 -11.80
C SER A 35 -9.47 -7.80 -11.09
N PHE A 36 -8.95 -6.80 -10.37
CA PHE A 36 -7.81 -6.95 -9.50
C PHE A 36 -8.11 -7.99 -8.42
N GLN A 37 -9.19 -7.84 -7.65
CA GLN A 37 -9.53 -8.83 -6.62
C GLN A 37 -9.84 -10.24 -7.15
N ASN A 38 -10.44 -10.36 -8.34
CA ASN A 38 -10.89 -11.61 -8.93
C ASN A 38 -9.81 -12.34 -9.74
N ASP A 39 -8.61 -11.77 -9.88
CA ASP A 39 -7.43 -12.49 -10.36
C ASP A 39 -6.39 -12.70 -9.23
N PRO A 40 -6.80 -13.30 -8.09
CA PRO A 40 -5.89 -13.63 -7.03
C PRO A 40 -4.94 -14.74 -7.48
N GLU A 41 -5.25 -15.50 -8.53
CA GLU A 41 -4.37 -16.53 -9.08
C GLU A 41 -3.22 -15.92 -9.88
N ALA A 42 -3.45 -14.96 -10.80
CA ALA A 42 -2.34 -14.27 -11.45
C ALA A 42 -1.52 -13.42 -10.46
N MET A 43 -2.16 -12.86 -9.42
CA MET A 43 -1.42 -12.20 -8.34
C MET A 43 -0.64 -13.18 -7.47
N LYS A 44 -1.19 -14.37 -7.17
CA LYS A 44 -0.47 -15.43 -6.43
C LYS A 44 0.64 -16.05 -7.26
N GLU A 45 0.47 -16.22 -8.55
CA GLU A 45 1.54 -16.65 -9.47
C GLU A 45 2.64 -15.60 -9.48
N ARG A 46 2.29 -14.33 -9.58
CA ARG A 46 3.25 -13.23 -9.48
C ARG A 46 3.91 -13.14 -8.10
N ILE A 47 3.19 -13.42 -7.02
CA ILE A 47 3.73 -13.50 -5.65
C ILE A 47 4.65 -14.72 -5.50
N ALA A 48 4.27 -15.88 -6.02
CA ALA A 48 5.07 -17.10 -5.97
C ALA A 48 6.35 -16.99 -6.81
N GLU A 49 6.28 -16.32 -7.97
CA GLU A 49 7.45 -15.93 -8.75
C GLU A 49 8.35 -14.96 -7.98
N LEU A 50 7.79 -14.03 -7.21
CA LEU A 50 8.54 -13.11 -6.36
C LEU A 50 9.14 -13.78 -5.10
N GLU A 51 8.46 -14.77 -4.53
CA GLU A 51 8.88 -15.50 -3.32
C GLU A 51 9.89 -16.62 -3.62
N SER A 52 9.87 -17.19 -4.83
CA SER A 52 10.76 -18.31 -5.21
C SER A 52 12.21 -17.91 -5.52
N GLY A 53 12.56 -16.62 -5.42
CA GLY A 53 13.94 -16.17 -5.27
C GLY A 53 14.90 -16.51 -6.41
N ASN A 54 14.43 -16.70 -7.64
CA ASN A 54 15.31 -16.91 -8.79
C ASN A 54 15.46 -15.63 -9.63
N ALA A 55 16.48 -14.86 -9.26
CA ALA A 55 17.13 -13.92 -10.16
C ALA A 55 17.77 -14.67 -11.33
N GLY A 56 17.11 -14.64 -12.49
CA GLY A 56 17.70 -14.98 -13.78
C GLY A 56 16.63 -14.85 -14.86
N GLN A 57 16.52 -13.78 -15.65
CA GLN A 57 17.59 -13.02 -16.28
C GLN A 57 17.20 -11.54 -16.45
N LYS A 58 18.16 -10.70 -16.09
CA LYS A 58 18.44 -9.40 -16.68
C LYS A 58 18.53 -9.49 -18.22
N PRO A 59 18.20 -8.42 -18.95
CA PRO A 59 19.22 -7.63 -19.58
C PRO A 59 19.86 -6.72 -18.53
N GLU A 60 21.15 -6.94 -18.33
CA GLU A 60 22.18 -5.98 -17.97
C GLU A 60 22.31 -5.42 -16.53
N GLU A 61 23.51 -5.67 -16.02
CA GLU A 61 24.25 -5.24 -14.82
C GLU A 61 24.03 -3.73 -14.55
N ASP A 62 23.89 -3.18 -13.34
CA ASP A 62 24.61 -3.41 -12.09
C ASP A 62 24.03 -2.45 -11.01
N LYS A 63 24.27 -2.72 -9.72
CA LYS A 63 23.90 -1.99 -8.46
C LYS A 63 22.51 -2.15 -7.80
N LYS A 64 22.53 -2.87 -6.66
CA LYS A 64 21.67 -2.80 -5.44
C LYS A 64 21.78 -1.43 -4.71
N PRO A 65 21.11 -1.15 -3.56
CA PRO A 65 20.06 -1.86 -2.76
C PRO A 65 18.83 -0.94 -2.46
N GLY A 66 17.73 -1.29 -1.79
CA GLY A 66 17.19 -2.47 -1.08
C GLY A 66 15.66 -2.24 -0.92
N GLU A 67 14.80 -3.23 -1.09
CA GLU A 67 14.42 -4.26 -0.09
C GLU A 67 13.70 -3.65 1.13
N ASP A 68 12.37 -3.84 1.19
CA ASP A 68 11.77 -4.42 2.39
C ASP A 68 10.48 -5.19 2.02
N GLN A 69 10.71 -6.45 1.62
CA GLN A 69 9.74 -7.54 1.75
C GLN A 69 10.02 -8.18 3.10
N THR A 70 8.97 -8.52 3.84
CA THR A 70 8.98 -9.12 5.19
C THR A 70 9.86 -10.36 5.33
N GLN A 71 11.16 -10.17 5.53
CA GLN A 71 12.00 -11.12 6.24
C GLN A 71 11.66 -11.04 7.73
N PRO A 72 11.90 -12.09 8.55
CA PRO A 72 11.88 -11.93 9.99
C PRO A 72 12.91 -10.86 10.35
N ILE A 73 12.44 -9.64 10.62
CA ILE A 73 13.30 -8.52 10.99
C ILE A 73 14.12 -9.02 12.16
N ASN A 74 15.44 -9.06 11.98
CA ASN A 74 16.35 -9.48 13.04
C ASN A 74 16.39 -8.37 14.09
N TYR A 75 15.38 -8.34 14.95
CA TYR A 75 15.26 -7.34 16.01
C TYR A 75 16.50 -7.37 16.91
N ALA A 76 17.12 -8.53 17.13
CA ALA A 76 18.33 -8.66 17.95
C ALA A 76 19.51 -7.82 17.42
N GLY A 77 19.54 -7.53 16.12
CA GLY A 77 20.50 -6.63 15.49
C GLY A 77 20.23 -5.13 15.72
N LEU A 78 18.98 -4.75 16.00
CA LEU A 78 18.57 -3.35 16.11
C LEU A 78 19.12 -2.66 17.37
N LYS A 79 19.29 -1.34 17.30
CA LYS A 79 19.67 -0.50 18.43
C LYS A 79 18.47 -0.27 19.35
N VAL A 80 18.75 0.17 20.58
CA VAL A 80 17.72 0.48 21.60
C VAL A 80 16.70 1.48 21.05
N ASP A 81 17.14 2.55 20.38
CA ASP A 81 16.24 3.58 19.84
C ASP A 81 15.34 3.04 18.71
N GLU A 82 15.88 2.16 17.87
CA GLU A 82 15.13 1.51 16.79
C GLU A 82 14.09 0.53 17.36
N LEU A 83 14.46 -0.24 18.39
CA LEU A 83 13.53 -1.12 19.10
C LEU A 83 12.39 -0.34 19.76
N ARG A 84 12.69 0.83 20.34
CA ARG A 84 11.67 1.72 20.90
C ARG A 84 10.73 2.26 19.83
N ALA A 85 11.26 2.62 18.66
CA ALA A 85 10.44 3.05 17.53
C ALA A 85 9.48 1.94 17.09
N VAL A 86 9.99 0.70 16.94
CA VAL A 86 9.16 -0.47 16.58
C VAL A 86 8.07 -0.74 17.62
N LEU A 87 8.41 -0.69 18.91
CA LEU A 87 7.43 -0.88 19.98
C LEU A 87 6.38 0.23 19.99
N THR A 88 6.79 1.48 19.78
CA THR A 88 5.87 2.62 19.68
C THR A 88 4.93 2.49 18.48
N GLU A 89 5.46 2.10 17.32
CA GLU A 89 4.69 1.85 16.11
C GLU A 89 3.69 0.71 16.29
N LYS A 90 4.08 -0.34 17.01
CA LYS A 90 3.21 -1.47 17.38
C LYS A 90 2.26 -1.16 18.56
N GLY A 91 2.32 0.05 19.14
CA GLY A 91 1.49 0.45 20.28
C GLY A 91 1.83 -0.28 21.59
N ILE A 92 3.05 -0.82 21.71
CA ILE A 92 3.54 -1.54 22.88
C ILE A 92 4.24 -0.56 23.82
N ALA A 93 3.71 -0.41 25.03
CA ALA A 93 4.32 0.41 26.06
C ALA A 93 5.60 -0.24 26.60
N PHE A 94 6.62 0.56 26.85
CA PHE A 94 7.89 0.14 27.45
C PHE A 94 8.39 1.18 28.45
N GLU A 95 9.20 0.74 29.41
CA GLU A 95 9.82 1.63 30.41
C GLU A 95 10.93 2.49 29.77
N ALA A 96 11.01 3.78 30.11
CA ALA A 96 12.02 4.68 29.54
C ALA A 96 13.47 4.27 29.87
N GLY A 97 13.66 3.44 30.91
CA GLY A 97 14.93 2.82 31.30
C GLY A 97 15.12 1.38 30.81
N ALA A 98 14.20 0.84 30.00
CA ALA A 98 14.25 -0.54 29.54
C ALA A 98 15.51 -0.84 28.75
N LYS A 99 16.12 -1.99 29.04
CA LYS A 99 17.35 -2.47 28.37
C LYS A 99 17.01 -3.08 27.02
N LYS A 100 18.01 -3.18 26.14
CA LYS A 100 17.87 -3.77 24.79
C LYS A 100 17.17 -5.14 24.82
N GLU A 101 17.54 -6.01 25.76
CA GLU A 101 16.96 -7.35 25.89
C GLU A 101 15.49 -7.33 26.29
N GLU A 102 15.08 -6.38 27.13
CA GLU A 102 13.68 -6.21 27.56
C GLU A 102 12.83 -5.68 26.41
N LEU A 103 13.33 -4.70 25.66
CA LEU A 103 12.67 -4.18 24.47
C LEU A 103 12.50 -5.27 23.41
N LEU A 104 13.50 -6.14 23.25
CA LEU A 104 13.41 -7.30 22.34
C LEU A 104 12.37 -8.32 22.79
N ALA A 105 12.27 -8.59 24.08
CA ALA A 105 11.31 -9.53 24.63
C ALA A 105 9.85 -9.05 24.51
N LEU A 106 9.66 -7.73 24.42
CA LEU A 106 8.34 -7.11 24.22
C LEU A 106 7.84 -7.19 22.78
N ILE A 107 8.72 -7.43 21.81
CA ILE A 107 8.31 -7.56 20.40
C ILE A 107 7.68 -8.95 20.20
N PRO A 108 6.42 -9.03 19.74
CA PRO A 108 5.76 -10.30 19.45
C PRO A 108 6.57 -11.06 18.39
N LYS A 109 6.90 -12.31 18.68
CA LYS A 109 7.44 -13.24 17.68
C LYS A 109 6.24 -13.84 16.96
N GLU A 110 6.01 -13.44 15.72
CA GLU A 110 5.07 -14.10 14.81
C GLU A 110 5.63 -15.44 14.31
#